data_AF-A0A511TH40-F1
#
_entry.id   AF-A0A511TH40-F1
#
_cell.length_a   1.000
_cell.length_b   1.000
_cell.length_c   1.000
_cell.angle_alpha   90.00
_cell.angle_beta   90.00
_cell.angle_gamma   90.00
#
_symmetry.space_group_name_H-M   'P 1'
#
loop_
_entity.id
_entity.type
_entity.pdbx_description
1 polymer ?
#
loop_
_entity_poly.entity_id
_entity_poly.type
_entity_poly.pdbx_seq_one_letter_code
_entity_poly.pdbx_strand_id
1 'polypeptide(L)'
;MPSRQRLASPALVAGLLLLQATPAPAQSLTSERGGLHASPLAHRASLTATTLDPLRSLAISDHATVSPITARRVFEQLVRQAGGTGFTAEQLFRQLWDTQNPAPGQLDLPGGPHCSDDGNTVNGAPYACRTIEGMEASTVTAALDRYVLVGLFNRFDLAPVDGAHCGEYRMSFARFVPAPQVRSRNRFILEGVLPNPSPALGLEGCRPVAQAWAALSTLEAPAERQALLEALFFEGLAPGIPPVIHPQHYGDNPAGVGQVRVNMFIQAGIGAPNPWMLREFKLKRQCDTTDCTLRLVPTTVKSTPRGDFFNLQNTSPLAVAFRDHFVTQVGRLAVDDFNRFDYLVPDVFNAAQSSSMPTFGSVDNFLAEFDKAAAPNTFTDALQAELQRIGSPLTPRHLVARAQALSCGGCHDLSRGTDLGGTPGVFPIDFMRFVQTQDLLAPLPTPGPDAYYPLSASLTAAFLPFRQQLLGAFLDTPALDASSPAPGVPRVVPPGQVFLTALTVTNTGTTSWSAAQGFRARSADGAVDLTLEPGEVLHFGQSKKFSAVLTAPTTPGWQSYRWRMHRDGEAFGPELFVTVDVR
;
A
#
# COMPACT_ATOMS: atom_id res chain seq x y z
N MET A 1 49.96 43.05 48.07
CA MET A 1 50.08 41.80 48.84
C MET A 1 48.71 41.46 49.44
N PRO A 2 48.20 40.22 49.38
CA PRO A 2 48.11 39.35 48.21
C PRO A 2 46.66 39.00 47.79
N SER A 3 46.60 38.51 46.54
CA SER A 3 45.61 37.73 45.78
C SER A 3 44.30 37.20 46.42
N ARG A 4 43.20 37.49 45.72
CA ARG A 4 41.92 36.76 45.76
C ARG A 4 42.05 35.45 44.97
N GLN A 5 41.73 34.31 45.60
CA GLN A 5 41.36 33.07 44.91
C GLN A 5 39.85 32.82 45.14
N ARG A 6 39.05 32.90 44.08
CA ARG A 6 37.79 32.18 43.96
C ARG A 6 37.88 31.39 42.66
N LEU A 7 37.93 30.07 42.80
CA LEU A 7 37.91 29.10 41.71
C LEU A 7 36.62 29.28 40.90
N ALA A 8 36.79 29.52 39.61
CA ALA A 8 35.73 29.55 38.62
C ALA A 8 35.34 28.11 38.24
N SER A 9 34.03 27.85 38.21
CA SER A 9 33.44 26.69 37.55
C SER A 9 33.63 26.79 36.02
N PRO A 10 34.02 25.73 35.31
CA PRO A 10 34.05 25.77 33.86
C PRO A 10 32.64 25.51 33.32
N ALA A 11 31.96 26.56 32.91
CA ALA A 11 30.89 26.44 31.92
C ALA A 11 31.55 26.29 30.55
N LEU A 12 31.68 25.05 30.07
CA LEU A 12 32.08 24.74 28.70
C LEU A 12 30.84 24.30 27.91
N VAL A 13 30.39 25.19 27.03
CA VAL A 13 29.90 24.94 25.66
C VAL A 13 29.37 23.51 25.43
N ALA A 14 28.10 23.28 25.74
CA ALA A 14 27.37 22.14 25.20
C ALA A 14 26.95 22.48 23.76
N GLY A 15 27.70 21.91 22.81
CA GLY A 15 27.51 22.10 21.38
C GLY A 15 26.16 21.61 20.89
N LEU A 16 25.58 22.41 19.99
CA LEU A 16 24.64 21.95 18.98
C LEU A 16 25.27 20.78 18.20
N LEU A 17 24.84 19.56 18.52
CA LEU A 17 25.02 18.37 17.71
C LEU A 17 23.76 17.50 17.87
N LEU A 18 22.62 18.09 17.49
CA LEU A 18 21.41 17.34 17.20
C LEU A 18 21.54 16.81 15.77
N LEU A 19 21.97 15.55 15.71
CA LEU A 19 21.85 14.57 14.64
C LEU A 19 21.24 15.08 13.32
N GLN A 20 22.13 15.40 12.38
CA GLN A 20 21.90 15.10 10.97
C GLN A 20 22.04 13.59 10.77
N ALA A 21 20.98 12.86 11.07
CA ALA A 21 20.70 11.61 10.39
C ALA A 21 19.43 11.88 9.59
N THR A 22 19.56 12.15 8.29
CA THR A 22 18.41 12.01 7.40
C THR A 22 17.89 10.60 7.59
N PRO A 23 16.66 10.39 8.09
CA PRO A 23 16.05 9.10 7.97
C PRO A 23 16.02 8.80 6.48
N ALA A 24 16.47 7.62 6.06
CA ALA A 24 16.00 7.08 4.78
C ALA A 24 14.48 7.26 4.80
N PRO A 25 13.85 7.82 3.74
CA PRO A 25 12.41 8.03 3.76
C PRO A 25 11.78 6.66 3.99
N ALA A 26 11.16 6.49 5.16
CA ALA A 26 10.25 5.38 5.40
C ALA A 26 9.30 5.41 4.22
N GLN A 27 9.31 4.35 3.40
CA GLN A 27 8.54 4.27 2.18
C GLN A 27 7.12 4.71 2.51
N SER A 28 6.63 5.73 1.80
CA SER A 28 5.40 6.41 2.21
C SER A 28 4.32 5.35 2.36
N LEU A 29 3.72 5.29 3.54
CA LEU A 29 2.52 4.53 3.83
C LEU A 29 1.45 5.03 2.86
N THR A 30 1.41 4.46 1.67
CA THR A 30 0.45 4.87 0.66
C THR A 30 -0.94 4.51 1.15
N SER A 31 -1.95 5.27 0.72
CA SER A 31 -3.33 4.77 0.80
C SER A 31 -3.44 3.40 0.11
N GLU A 32 -4.60 2.74 0.27
CA GLU A 32 -5.01 1.55 -0.49
C GLU A 32 -4.98 1.70 -2.04
N ARG A 33 -4.43 2.81 -2.57
CA ARG A 33 -4.38 3.20 -3.99
C ARG A 33 -2.99 3.73 -4.41
N GLY A 34 -1.93 3.25 -3.75
CA GLY A 34 -0.54 3.52 -4.11
C GLY A 34 0.01 2.63 -5.24
N GLY A 35 1.34 2.54 -5.32
CA GLY A 35 2.01 1.61 -6.23
C GLY A 35 1.72 1.87 -7.71
N LEU A 36 1.27 0.84 -8.43
CA LEU A 36 1.05 0.89 -9.89
C LEU A 36 -0.13 1.78 -10.28
N HIS A 37 -1.04 2.12 -9.37
CA HIS A 37 -2.14 3.05 -9.61
C HIS A 37 -1.66 4.43 -10.09
N ALA A 38 -0.53 4.89 -9.55
CA ALA A 38 0.08 6.17 -9.89
C ALA A 38 0.98 6.09 -11.15
N SER A 39 1.17 4.90 -11.71
CA SER A 39 2.05 4.65 -12.85
C SER A 39 1.33 4.78 -14.20
N PRO A 40 2.08 4.88 -15.32
CA PRO A 40 1.52 4.78 -16.66
C PRO A 40 0.77 3.47 -16.96
N LEU A 41 0.99 2.38 -16.19
CA LEU A 41 0.26 1.11 -16.41
C LEU A 41 -1.24 1.25 -16.18
N ALA A 42 -1.68 2.19 -15.32
CA ALA A 42 -3.09 2.39 -15.00
C ALA A 42 -3.97 2.70 -16.23
N HIS A 43 -3.38 3.20 -17.32
CA HIS A 43 -4.08 3.55 -18.57
C HIS A 43 -3.68 2.69 -19.76
N ARG A 44 -2.70 1.79 -19.59
CA ARG A 44 -2.18 0.99 -20.70
C ARG A 44 -3.21 -0.09 -21.02
N ALA A 45 -3.76 -0.09 -22.24
CA ALA A 45 -4.65 -1.15 -22.72
C ALA A 45 -3.97 -2.52 -22.65
N SER A 46 -4.75 -3.58 -22.43
CA SER A 46 -4.22 -4.94 -22.25
C SER A 46 -5.13 -5.97 -22.91
N LEU A 47 -4.50 -6.87 -23.66
CA LEU A 47 -5.18 -8.05 -24.22
C LEU A 47 -5.28 -9.14 -23.14
N THR A 48 -4.24 -9.33 -22.34
CA THR A 48 -4.27 -10.28 -21.22
C THR A 48 -5.39 -9.96 -20.23
N ALA A 49 -5.68 -8.69 -19.95
CA ALA A 49 -6.77 -8.32 -19.06
C ALA A 49 -8.13 -8.89 -19.52
N THR A 50 -8.37 -9.00 -20.83
CA THR A 50 -9.63 -9.53 -21.38
C THR A 50 -9.83 -11.03 -21.16
N THR A 51 -8.77 -11.77 -20.84
CA THR A 51 -8.82 -13.22 -20.60
C THR A 51 -8.70 -13.59 -19.12
N LEU A 52 -8.38 -12.63 -18.24
CA LEU A 52 -8.37 -12.85 -16.80
C LEU A 52 -9.80 -13.00 -16.25
N ASP A 53 -10.00 -13.93 -15.33
CA ASP A 53 -11.20 -14.01 -14.51
C ASP A 53 -10.91 -13.32 -13.17
N PRO A 54 -11.49 -12.13 -12.90
CA PRO A 54 -11.22 -11.40 -11.66
C PRO A 54 -11.69 -12.14 -10.40
N LEU A 55 -12.66 -13.05 -10.50
CA LEU A 55 -13.16 -13.83 -9.36
C LEU A 55 -12.27 -15.04 -9.04
N ARG A 56 -11.36 -15.40 -9.95
CA ARG A 56 -10.38 -16.48 -9.75
C ARG A 56 -8.95 -15.97 -9.54
N SER A 57 -8.61 -14.80 -10.07
CA SER A 57 -7.23 -14.26 -10.04
C SER A 57 -7.05 -13.00 -9.19
N LEU A 58 -8.14 -12.35 -8.76
CA LEU A 58 -8.07 -11.10 -7.99
C LEU A 58 -8.85 -11.10 -6.69
N ALA A 59 -10.06 -11.67 -6.65
CA ALA A 59 -10.89 -11.78 -5.46
C ALA A 59 -11.56 -13.15 -5.39
N ILE A 60 -10.85 -14.12 -4.83
CA ILE A 60 -11.29 -15.51 -4.74
C ILE A 60 -12.14 -15.66 -3.49
N SER A 61 -13.40 -16.07 -3.69
CA SER A 61 -14.39 -16.22 -2.62
C SER A 61 -15.26 -17.46 -2.76
N ASP A 62 -14.97 -18.32 -3.75
CA ASP A 62 -15.65 -19.60 -3.89
C ASP A 62 -15.23 -20.55 -2.77
N HIS A 63 -16.21 -21.13 -2.09
CA HIS A 63 -16.03 -21.90 -0.88
C HIS A 63 -15.15 -23.13 -1.10
N ALA A 64 -15.32 -23.80 -2.25
CA ALA A 64 -14.52 -24.95 -2.62
C ALA A 64 -13.03 -24.60 -2.64
N THR A 65 -12.63 -23.47 -3.21
CA THR A 65 -11.22 -23.05 -3.27
C THR A 65 -10.68 -22.54 -1.93
N VAL A 66 -11.46 -21.75 -1.18
CA VAL A 66 -10.94 -21.09 0.04
C VAL A 66 -11.01 -21.94 1.31
N SER A 67 -11.95 -22.90 1.40
CA SER A 67 -12.18 -23.68 2.63
C SER A 67 -10.99 -24.53 3.14
N PRO A 68 -10.04 -25.02 2.31
CA PRO A 68 -8.86 -25.73 2.82
C PRO A 68 -7.86 -24.84 3.56
N ILE A 69 -7.90 -23.52 3.36
CA ILE A 69 -7.03 -22.55 4.04
C ILE A 69 -7.70 -22.14 5.36
N THR A 70 -7.36 -22.85 6.45
CA THR A 70 -7.95 -22.58 7.76
C THR A 70 -7.12 -21.60 8.57
N ALA A 71 -7.78 -20.85 9.47
CA ALA A 71 -7.10 -19.93 10.38
C ALA A 71 -6.02 -20.66 11.22
N ARG A 72 -6.31 -21.90 11.65
CA ARG A 72 -5.37 -22.75 12.36
C ARG A 72 -4.08 -23.00 11.56
N ARG A 73 -4.18 -23.43 10.31
CA ARG A 73 -3.02 -23.67 9.43
C ARG A 73 -2.17 -22.41 9.26
N VAL A 74 -2.82 -21.25 9.07
CA VAL A 74 -2.12 -19.97 8.92
C VAL A 74 -1.33 -19.62 10.18
N PHE A 75 -1.95 -19.65 11.35
CA PHE A 75 -1.29 -19.29 12.61
C PHE A 75 -0.20 -20.31 13.01
N GLU A 76 -0.42 -21.61 12.76
CA GLU A 76 0.61 -22.65 12.95
C GLU A 76 1.84 -22.39 12.08
N GLN A 77 1.66 -22.01 10.82
CA GLN A 77 2.78 -21.64 9.95
C GLN A 77 3.52 -20.40 10.46
N LEU A 78 2.81 -19.34 10.84
CA LEU A 78 3.43 -18.11 11.35
C LEU A 78 4.29 -18.39 12.59
N VAL A 79 3.75 -19.14 13.56
CA VAL A 79 4.46 -19.54 14.77
C VAL A 79 5.69 -20.40 14.45
N ARG A 80 5.51 -21.41 13.57
CA ARG A 80 6.59 -22.32 13.17
C ARG A 80 7.75 -21.56 12.52
N GLN A 81 7.45 -20.65 11.59
CA GLN A 81 8.45 -19.87 10.89
C GLN A 81 9.10 -18.77 11.75
N ALA A 82 8.47 -18.39 12.87
CA ALA A 82 9.06 -17.49 13.83
C ALA A 82 10.15 -18.13 14.72
N GLY A 83 10.39 -19.44 14.61
CA GLY A 83 11.40 -20.17 15.40
C GLY A 83 10.82 -21.06 16.50
N GLY A 84 9.48 -21.08 16.68
CA GLY A 84 8.78 -22.15 17.39
C GLY A 84 8.94 -22.25 18.91
N THR A 85 9.54 -21.29 19.62
CA THR A 85 9.83 -21.42 21.06
C THR A 85 8.99 -20.56 22.01
N GLY A 86 8.17 -19.63 21.51
CA GLY A 86 7.42 -18.70 22.36
C GLY A 86 5.94 -19.04 22.58
N PHE A 87 5.15 -19.10 21.50
CA PHE A 87 3.68 -19.13 21.52
C PHE A 87 3.13 -20.23 20.62
N THR A 88 1.97 -20.81 20.94
CA THR A 88 1.18 -21.66 20.04
C THR A 88 0.31 -20.83 19.09
N ALA A 89 -0.22 -21.46 18.04
CA ALA A 89 -1.19 -20.81 17.13
C ALA A 89 -2.43 -20.26 17.87
N GLU A 90 -2.93 -21.03 18.85
CA GLU A 90 -4.07 -20.62 19.68
C GLU A 90 -3.72 -19.43 20.58
N GLN A 91 -2.53 -19.44 21.19
CA GLN A 91 -2.06 -18.32 22.02
C GLN A 91 -1.86 -17.05 21.20
N LEU A 92 -1.28 -17.13 20.00
CA LEU A 92 -1.11 -15.97 19.14
C LEU A 92 -2.46 -15.39 18.70
N PHE A 93 -3.43 -16.25 18.34
CA PHE A 93 -4.78 -15.82 18.02
C PHE A 93 -5.48 -15.17 19.21
N ARG A 94 -5.41 -15.78 20.40
CA ARG A 94 -6.01 -15.21 21.62
C ARG A 94 -5.35 -13.89 22.01
N GLN A 95 -4.03 -13.78 21.83
CA GLN A 95 -3.28 -12.55 22.09
C GLN A 95 -3.74 -11.39 21.21
N LEU A 96 -4.21 -11.64 19.98
CA LEU A 96 -4.86 -10.61 19.15
C LEU A 96 -6.02 -9.95 19.90
N TRP A 97 -6.90 -10.76 20.48
CA TRP A 97 -8.09 -10.28 21.16
C TRP A 97 -7.79 -9.78 22.57
N ASP A 98 -6.77 -10.32 23.23
CA ASP A 98 -6.38 -9.85 24.57
C ASP A 98 -5.91 -8.39 24.54
N THR A 99 -5.37 -7.92 23.39
CA THR A 99 -5.04 -6.50 23.20
C THR A 99 -6.22 -5.53 23.35
N GLN A 100 -7.45 -6.05 23.35
CA GLN A 100 -8.67 -5.28 23.54
C GLN A 100 -9.05 -5.13 25.02
N ASN A 101 -8.42 -5.90 25.92
CA ASN A 101 -8.60 -5.84 27.37
C ASN A 101 -7.68 -4.79 28.00
N PRO A 102 -8.08 -4.15 29.12
CA PRO A 102 -7.32 -3.08 29.75
C PRO A 102 -6.07 -3.56 30.51
N ALA A 103 -6.03 -4.83 30.89
CA ALA A 103 -4.94 -5.36 31.68
C ALA A 103 -4.79 -6.87 31.44
N PRO A 104 -3.62 -7.45 31.75
CA PRO A 104 -3.41 -8.89 31.70
C PRO A 104 -4.47 -9.65 32.50
N GLY A 105 -5.05 -10.66 31.86
CA GLY A 105 -6.02 -11.57 32.50
C GLY A 105 -5.87 -13.03 32.12
N GLN A 106 -5.06 -13.34 31.10
CA GLN A 106 -4.79 -14.70 30.63
C GLN A 106 -3.42 -15.18 31.13
N LEU A 107 -3.39 -16.20 31.99
CA LEU A 107 -2.15 -16.69 32.60
C LEU A 107 -1.13 -17.22 31.57
N ASP A 108 -1.63 -17.70 30.43
CA ASP A 108 -0.83 -18.30 29.36
C ASP A 108 -0.52 -17.34 28.21
N LEU A 109 -0.81 -16.03 28.36
CA LEU A 109 -0.45 -14.97 27.42
C LEU A 109 0.46 -13.90 28.05
N PRO A 110 1.62 -14.26 28.64
CA PRO A 110 2.45 -13.30 29.34
C PRO A 110 3.05 -12.25 28.40
N GLY A 111 3.09 -10.99 28.87
CA GLY A 111 3.78 -9.89 28.20
C GLY A 111 3.15 -9.43 26.87
N GLY A 112 1.87 -9.74 26.64
CA GLY A 112 1.12 -9.17 25.52
C GLY A 112 0.72 -7.71 25.79
N PRO A 113 0.61 -6.87 24.75
CA PRO A 113 0.11 -5.50 24.87
C PRO A 113 -1.40 -5.47 25.18
N HIS A 114 -1.82 -4.45 25.92
CA HIS A 114 -3.20 -4.17 26.30
C HIS A 114 -3.59 -2.75 25.89
N CYS A 115 -4.89 -2.49 25.74
CA CYS A 115 -5.38 -1.20 25.25
C CYS A 115 -5.08 -0.01 26.17
N SER A 116 -4.69 -0.22 27.43
CA SER A 116 -4.33 0.85 28.37
C SER A 116 -2.85 0.94 28.73
N ASP A 117 -1.98 0.11 28.17
CA ASP A 117 -0.55 0.08 28.55
C ASP A 117 0.13 1.46 28.38
N ASP A 118 -0.25 2.22 27.34
CA ASP A 118 0.26 3.57 27.07
C ASP A 118 -0.79 4.65 27.36
N GLY A 119 -1.51 4.53 28.49
CA GLY A 119 -2.50 5.52 28.91
C GLY A 119 -3.67 5.64 27.93
N ASN A 120 -4.09 4.52 27.35
CA ASN A 120 -5.12 4.45 26.30
C ASN A 120 -4.74 5.21 25.02
N THR A 121 -3.47 5.12 24.62
CA THR A 121 -3.00 5.69 23.36
C THR A 121 -2.15 4.71 22.57
N VAL A 122 -2.06 4.92 21.25
CA VAL A 122 -1.02 4.36 20.40
C VAL A 122 -0.47 5.51 19.57
N ASN A 123 0.83 5.75 19.62
CA ASN A 123 1.47 6.92 18.99
C ASN A 123 0.81 8.27 19.41
N GLY A 124 0.39 8.38 20.68
CA GLY A 124 -0.31 9.56 21.20
C GLY A 124 -1.74 9.78 20.67
N ALA A 125 -2.26 8.89 19.82
CA ALA A 125 -3.64 8.91 19.36
C ALA A 125 -4.54 8.06 20.29
N PRO A 126 -5.79 8.50 20.59
CA PRO A 126 -6.68 7.76 21.49
C PRO A 126 -6.98 6.33 21.03
N TYR A 127 -6.89 5.39 21.96
CA TYR A 127 -7.06 3.96 21.74
C TYR A 127 -7.95 3.35 22.84
N ALA A 128 -9.22 3.08 22.50
CA ALA A 128 -10.21 2.62 23.47
C ALA A 128 -10.04 1.14 23.83
N CYS A 129 -10.61 0.69 24.93
CA CYS A 129 -10.73 -0.74 25.21
C CYS A 129 -12.00 -1.33 24.60
N ARG A 130 -11.92 -2.58 24.16
CA ARG A 130 -12.99 -3.32 23.46
C ARG A 130 -13.18 -4.67 24.15
N THR A 131 -13.56 -4.64 25.42
CA THR A 131 -13.63 -5.84 26.27
C THR A 131 -14.61 -6.90 25.77
N ILE A 132 -15.61 -6.55 24.96
CA ILE A 132 -16.51 -7.51 24.32
C ILE A 132 -15.75 -8.40 23.33
N GLU A 133 -14.96 -7.82 22.44
CA GLU A 133 -14.04 -8.58 21.59
C GLU A 133 -12.92 -9.22 22.41
N GLY A 134 -12.47 -8.56 23.47
CA GLY A 134 -11.47 -9.08 24.41
C GLY A 134 -11.88 -10.39 25.10
N MET A 135 -13.17 -10.71 25.18
CA MET A 135 -13.65 -12.00 25.66
C MET A 135 -13.23 -13.17 24.75
N GLU A 136 -12.88 -12.94 23.49
CA GLU A 136 -12.39 -14.00 22.58
C GLU A 136 -10.94 -14.42 22.93
N ALA A 137 -10.27 -13.74 23.88
CA ALA A 137 -8.97 -14.12 24.40
C ALA A 137 -9.02 -15.25 25.46
N SER A 138 -10.19 -15.59 25.99
CA SER A 138 -10.31 -16.62 27.03
C SER A 138 -10.20 -18.04 26.47
N THR A 139 -9.57 -18.95 27.24
CA THR A 139 -9.45 -20.39 26.90
C THR A 139 -10.80 -21.08 26.74
N VAL A 140 -11.87 -20.55 27.36
CA VAL A 140 -13.22 -21.13 27.32
C VAL A 140 -13.95 -20.73 26.03
N THR A 141 -13.66 -19.55 25.50
CA THR A 141 -14.40 -18.91 24.43
C THR A 141 -13.62 -18.80 23.12
N ALA A 142 -12.30 -18.98 23.14
CA ALA A 142 -11.48 -19.00 21.94
C ALA A 142 -11.67 -20.30 21.17
N ALA A 143 -11.98 -20.17 19.88
CA ALA A 143 -11.79 -21.27 18.95
C ALA A 143 -11.37 -20.62 17.64
N LEU A 144 -10.07 -20.56 17.42
CA LEU A 144 -9.44 -20.17 16.16
C LEU A 144 -10.18 -20.76 14.94
N ASP A 145 -10.67 -22.00 15.07
CA ASP A 145 -11.41 -22.72 14.03
C ASP A 145 -12.81 -22.17 13.72
N ARG A 146 -13.36 -21.26 14.53
CA ARG A 146 -14.61 -20.54 14.21
C ARG A 146 -14.38 -19.46 13.16
N TYR A 147 -13.15 -19.06 12.91
CA TYR A 147 -12.85 -18.04 11.91
C TYR A 147 -12.53 -18.72 10.58
N VAL A 148 -13.45 -18.58 9.63
CA VAL A 148 -13.36 -19.20 8.31
C VAL A 148 -12.85 -18.19 7.30
N LEU A 149 -12.04 -18.63 6.34
CA LEU A 149 -11.59 -17.78 5.26
C LEU A 149 -12.78 -17.47 4.34
N VAL A 150 -13.06 -16.18 4.15
CA VAL A 150 -14.16 -15.70 3.30
C VAL A 150 -13.69 -15.02 2.02
N GLY A 151 -12.37 -14.83 1.88
CA GLY A 151 -11.81 -14.33 0.63
C GLY A 151 -10.30 -14.18 0.64
N LEU A 152 -9.70 -14.41 -0.54
CA LEU A 152 -8.32 -14.09 -0.88
C LEU A 152 -8.32 -12.94 -1.89
N PHE A 153 -7.43 -11.96 -1.70
CA PHE A 153 -7.33 -10.84 -2.62
C PHE A 153 -5.90 -10.61 -3.08
N ASN A 154 -5.72 -10.59 -4.39
CA ASN A 154 -4.49 -10.18 -5.04
C ASN A 154 -4.44 -8.66 -5.09
N ARG A 155 -3.44 -8.08 -4.41
CA ARG A 155 -3.15 -6.65 -4.47
C ARG A 155 -1.81 -6.36 -5.14
N PHE A 156 -1.50 -7.07 -6.23
CA PHE A 156 -0.36 -6.76 -7.09
C PHE A 156 -0.40 -5.31 -7.61
N ASP A 157 -1.59 -4.71 -7.73
CA ASP A 157 -1.77 -3.28 -8.01
C ASP A 157 -1.00 -2.36 -7.05
N LEU A 158 -0.73 -2.81 -5.82
CA LEU A 158 0.05 -2.08 -4.83
C LEU A 158 1.57 -2.26 -4.94
N ALA A 159 2.07 -3.03 -5.91
CA ALA A 159 3.51 -3.11 -6.15
C ALA A 159 4.08 -1.72 -6.50
N PRO A 160 5.17 -1.27 -5.87
CA PRO A 160 5.81 -0.02 -6.25
C PRO A 160 6.53 -0.18 -7.58
N VAL A 161 6.62 0.92 -8.34
CA VAL A 161 7.24 0.93 -9.69
C VAL A 161 8.73 0.57 -9.68
N ASP A 162 9.39 0.72 -8.54
CA ASP A 162 10.78 0.32 -8.32
C ASP A 162 10.93 -1.19 -8.07
N GLY A 163 9.83 -1.91 -7.84
CA GLY A 163 9.83 -3.32 -7.51
C GLY A 163 10.36 -3.62 -6.11
N ALA A 164 10.25 -2.73 -5.12
CA ALA A 164 10.65 -3.04 -3.75
C ALA A 164 9.91 -4.27 -3.17
N HIS A 165 8.67 -4.52 -3.61
CA HIS A 165 7.89 -5.72 -3.29
C HIS A 165 6.87 -6.02 -4.40
N CYS A 166 6.29 -7.22 -4.40
CA CYS A 166 5.33 -7.67 -5.41
C CYS A 166 3.87 -7.42 -5.03
N GLY A 167 3.62 -6.28 -4.39
CA GLY A 167 2.31 -5.92 -3.87
C GLY A 167 1.98 -6.62 -2.56
N GLU A 168 0.68 -6.73 -2.29
CA GLU A 168 0.12 -7.24 -1.04
C GLU A 168 -0.88 -8.37 -1.33
N TYR A 169 -1.00 -9.33 -0.41
CA TYR A 169 -1.93 -10.46 -0.54
C TYR A 169 -2.77 -10.61 0.71
N ARG A 170 -4.08 -10.38 0.55
CA ARG A 170 -5.03 -10.30 1.67
C ARG A 170 -5.73 -11.65 1.87
N MET A 171 -5.77 -12.12 3.11
CA MET A 171 -6.65 -13.18 3.60
C MET A 171 -7.65 -12.58 4.59
N SER A 172 -8.95 -12.63 4.29
CA SER A 172 -10.01 -12.13 5.18
C SER A 172 -10.69 -13.29 5.89
N PHE A 173 -10.53 -13.40 7.21
CA PHE A 173 -11.20 -14.40 8.02
C PHE A 173 -12.39 -13.78 8.76
N ALA A 174 -13.55 -14.44 8.65
CA ALA A 174 -14.75 -14.04 9.34
C ALA A 174 -15.12 -15.03 10.42
N ARG A 175 -15.53 -14.51 11.58
CA ARG A 175 -16.14 -15.29 12.65
C ARG A 175 -17.43 -15.91 12.11
N PHE A 176 -17.45 -17.23 12.00
CA PHE A 176 -18.64 -17.98 11.66
C PHE A 176 -19.70 -17.75 12.74
N VAL A 177 -20.90 -17.38 12.32
CA VAL A 177 -22.06 -17.32 13.20
C VAL A 177 -23.20 -18.07 12.53
N PRO A 178 -23.68 -19.19 13.11
CA PRO A 178 -24.75 -19.96 12.50
C PRO A 178 -26.01 -19.08 12.38
N ALA A 179 -26.64 -19.13 11.21
CA ALA A 179 -27.94 -18.48 11.02
C ALA A 179 -28.97 -19.04 12.04
N PRO A 180 -29.88 -18.22 12.61
CA PRO A 180 -30.17 -16.82 12.27
C PRO A 180 -29.41 -15.79 13.15
N GLN A 181 -28.38 -16.20 13.89
CA GLN A 181 -27.73 -15.39 14.92
C GLN A 181 -26.70 -14.42 14.32
N VAL A 182 -27.06 -13.58 13.34
CA VAL A 182 -26.15 -12.62 12.63
C VAL A 182 -25.59 -11.50 13.54
N ARG A 183 -25.48 -11.70 14.86
CA ARG A 183 -25.35 -10.66 15.89
C ARG A 183 -23.98 -10.65 16.62
N SER A 184 -23.02 -11.43 16.14
CA SER A 184 -21.64 -11.45 16.66
C SER A 184 -20.65 -11.68 15.54
N ARG A 185 -20.79 -10.91 14.46
CA ARG A 185 -19.83 -10.95 13.37
C ARG A 185 -18.50 -10.35 13.92
N ASN A 186 -17.36 -10.82 13.44
CA ASN A 186 -16.05 -10.23 13.72
C ASN A 186 -15.08 -10.66 12.62
N ARG A 187 -14.01 -9.91 12.35
CA ARG A 187 -12.99 -10.32 11.38
C ARG A 187 -11.58 -10.00 11.84
N PHE A 188 -10.66 -10.85 11.43
CA PHE A 188 -9.25 -10.49 11.30
C PHE A 188 -8.80 -10.71 9.85
N ILE A 189 -7.84 -9.92 9.42
CA ILE A 189 -7.40 -9.83 8.04
C ILE A 189 -5.89 -9.81 8.07
N LEU A 190 -5.26 -10.72 7.32
CA LEU A 190 -3.81 -10.72 7.13
C LEU A 190 -3.50 -10.16 5.75
N GLU A 191 -2.60 -9.19 5.68
CA GLU A 191 -2.23 -8.48 4.45
C GLU A 191 -0.72 -8.57 4.29
N GLY A 192 -0.30 -9.60 3.57
CA GLY A 192 1.10 -9.98 3.44
C GLY A 192 1.75 -9.21 2.30
N VAL A 193 2.75 -8.39 2.58
CA VAL A 193 3.58 -7.77 1.55
C VAL A 193 4.67 -8.76 1.13
N LEU A 194 4.60 -9.24 -0.10
CA LEU A 194 5.53 -10.25 -0.60
C LEU A 194 6.80 -9.58 -1.15
N PRO A 195 8.00 -9.91 -0.64
CA PRO A 195 9.25 -9.39 -1.16
C PRO A 195 9.42 -9.69 -2.65
N ASN A 196 10.08 -8.79 -3.37
CA ASN A 196 10.46 -9.07 -4.75
C ASN A 196 11.51 -10.18 -4.79
N PRO A 197 11.28 -11.31 -5.49
CA PRO A 197 12.23 -12.41 -5.54
C PRO A 197 13.47 -12.08 -6.40
N SER A 198 13.45 -10.99 -7.16
CA SER A 198 14.61 -10.51 -7.93
C SER A 198 14.66 -8.98 -7.95
N PRO A 199 14.97 -8.33 -6.81
CA PRO A 199 14.93 -6.86 -6.67
C PRO A 199 15.81 -6.11 -7.67
N ALA A 200 16.92 -6.72 -8.10
CA ALA A 200 17.81 -6.14 -9.11
C ALA A 200 17.12 -5.93 -10.47
N LEU A 201 16.06 -6.67 -10.79
CA LEU A 201 15.28 -6.47 -12.01
C LEU A 201 14.20 -5.37 -11.86
N GLY A 202 14.01 -4.82 -10.66
CA GLY A 202 12.86 -3.98 -10.34
C GLY A 202 11.54 -4.72 -10.54
N LEU A 203 10.53 -4.04 -11.09
CA LEU A 203 9.17 -4.59 -11.20
C LEU A 203 9.11 -5.93 -11.98
N GLU A 204 10.02 -6.17 -12.93
CA GLU A 204 10.12 -7.44 -13.66
C GLU A 204 10.37 -8.65 -12.74
N GLY A 205 11.06 -8.46 -11.62
CA GLY A 205 11.28 -9.53 -10.65
C GLY A 205 9.97 -10.10 -10.09
N CYS A 206 8.87 -9.36 -10.15
CA CYS A 206 7.55 -9.80 -9.72
C CYS A 206 6.76 -10.59 -10.76
N ARG A 207 7.27 -10.73 -11.99
CA ARG A 207 6.54 -11.41 -13.08
C ARG A 207 6.11 -12.84 -12.74
N PRO A 208 6.96 -13.70 -12.13
CA PRO A 208 6.53 -15.06 -11.77
C PRO A 208 5.34 -15.08 -10.82
N VAL A 209 5.29 -14.14 -9.88
CA VAL A 209 4.18 -14.04 -8.92
C VAL A 209 2.90 -13.57 -9.61
N ALA A 210 2.99 -12.55 -10.46
CA ALA A 210 1.85 -12.06 -11.24
C ALA A 210 1.30 -13.13 -12.19
N GLN A 211 2.17 -13.92 -12.82
CA GLN A 211 1.80 -15.04 -13.68
C GLN A 211 1.08 -16.15 -12.91
N ALA A 212 1.55 -16.49 -11.71
CA ALA A 212 0.88 -17.47 -10.85
C ALA A 212 -0.57 -17.03 -10.51
N TRP A 213 -0.76 -15.76 -10.15
CA TRP A 213 -2.10 -15.23 -9.92
C TRP A 213 -2.97 -15.22 -11.18
N ALA A 214 -2.41 -14.82 -12.32
CA ALA A 214 -3.14 -14.83 -13.59
C ALA A 214 -3.59 -16.24 -14.01
N ALA A 215 -2.72 -17.24 -13.80
CA ALA A 215 -2.99 -18.64 -14.15
C ALA A 215 -4.23 -19.22 -13.46
N LEU A 216 -4.59 -18.73 -12.26
CA LEU A 216 -5.81 -19.14 -11.57
C LEU A 216 -7.09 -18.91 -12.40
N SER A 217 -7.08 -17.94 -13.31
CA SER A 217 -8.21 -17.65 -14.21
C SER A 217 -8.58 -18.84 -15.09
N THR A 218 -7.58 -19.59 -15.55
CA THR A 218 -7.75 -20.70 -16.51
C THR A 218 -7.87 -22.07 -15.85
N LEU A 219 -7.70 -22.15 -14.52
CA LEU A 219 -7.84 -23.40 -13.77
C LEU A 219 -9.31 -23.65 -13.43
N GLU A 220 -9.93 -24.59 -14.15
CA GLU A 220 -11.34 -24.93 -13.97
C GLU A 220 -11.59 -25.73 -12.70
N ALA A 221 -10.73 -26.72 -12.41
CA ALA A 221 -10.89 -27.61 -11.27
C ALA A 221 -10.51 -26.89 -9.95
N PRO A 222 -11.39 -26.90 -8.92
CA PRO A 222 -11.06 -26.33 -7.62
C PRO A 222 -9.79 -26.93 -7.00
N ALA A 223 -9.53 -28.22 -7.21
CA ALA A 223 -8.32 -28.88 -6.70
C ALA A 223 -7.02 -28.32 -7.31
N GLU A 224 -7.02 -27.92 -8.59
CA GLU A 224 -5.87 -27.29 -9.23
C GLU A 224 -5.66 -25.86 -8.71
N ARG A 225 -6.75 -25.10 -8.53
CA ARG A 225 -6.69 -23.79 -7.87
C ARG A 225 -6.14 -23.90 -6.45
N GLN A 226 -6.61 -24.86 -5.68
CA GLN A 226 -6.12 -25.14 -4.32
C GLN A 226 -4.63 -25.46 -4.32
N ALA A 227 -4.14 -26.29 -5.23
CA ALA A 227 -2.72 -26.63 -5.31
C ALA A 227 -1.85 -25.39 -5.59
N LEU A 228 -2.26 -24.52 -6.52
CA LEU A 228 -1.52 -23.30 -6.81
C LEU A 228 -1.59 -22.29 -5.64
N LEU A 229 -2.72 -22.20 -4.95
CA LEU A 229 -2.85 -21.37 -3.75
C LEU A 229 -2.05 -21.92 -2.57
N GLU A 230 -1.93 -23.23 -2.43
CA GLU A 230 -1.06 -23.88 -1.44
C GLU A 230 0.41 -23.49 -1.70
N ALA A 231 0.85 -23.55 -2.96
CA ALA A 231 2.19 -23.09 -3.35
C ALA A 231 2.39 -21.59 -3.07
N LEU A 232 1.41 -20.74 -3.40
CA LEU A 232 1.48 -19.29 -3.14
C LEU A 232 1.56 -18.96 -1.64
N PHE A 233 0.72 -19.59 -0.82
CA PHE A 233 0.52 -19.16 0.57
C PHE A 233 1.30 -19.96 1.60
N PHE A 234 1.57 -21.26 1.39
CA PHE A 234 2.17 -22.14 2.39
C PHE A 234 3.57 -22.62 2.02
N GLU A 235 3.81 -23.01 0.78
CA GLU A 235 5.06 -23.69 0.38
C GLU A 235 6.12 -22.72 -0.20
N GLY A 236 5.68 -21.73 -0.98
CA GLY A 236 6.52 -20.90 -1.85
C GLY A 236 6.44 -21.37 -3.31
N LEU A 237 6.32 -20.42 -4.24
CA LEU A 237 6.11 -20.72 -5.66
C LEU A 237 7.28 -21.44 -6.34
N ALA A 238 8.50 -21.09 -5.93
CA ALA A 238 9.74 -21.61 -6.48
C ALA A 238 10.90 -21.29 -5.52
N PRO A 239 12.09 -21.90 -5.70
CA PRO A 239 13.29 -21.48 -4.97
C PRO A 239 13.51 -19.96 -5.11
N GLY A 240 13.62 -19.27 -3.97
CA GLY A 240 13.77 -17.80 -3.92
C GLY A 240 12.46 -17.01 -3.92
N ILE A 241 11.29 -17.66 -4.05
CA ILE A 241 9.96 -17.04 -3.92
C ILE A 241 9.28 -17.62 -2.68
N PRO A 242 9.36 -16.94 -1.51
CA PRO A 242 8.83 -17.48 -0.27
C PRO A 242 7.29 -17.50 -0.27
N PRO A 243 6.65 -18.32 0.60
CA PRO A 243 5.21 -18.30 0.77
C PRO A 243 4.72 -16.96 1.31
N VAL A 244 3.52 -16.54 0.91
CA VAL A 244 2.88 -15.33 1.44
C VAL A 244 2.73 -15.38 2.97
N ILE A 245 2.38 -16.54 3.54
CA ILE A 245 2.31 -16.71 4.99
C ILE A 245 3.73 -16.84 5.52
N HIS A 246 4.28 -15.70 5.93
CA HIS A 246 5.56 -15.60 6.63
C HIS A 246 5.57 -14.40 7.57
N PRO A 247 6.10 -14.48 8.81
CA PRO A 247 6.08 -13.37 9.75
C PRO A 247 6.63 -12.05 9.21
N GLN A 248 7.69 -12.13 8.41
CA GLN A 248 8.32 -10.95 7.79
C GLN A 248 7.39 -10.22 6.81
N HIS A 249 6.31 -10.85 6.33
CA HIS A 249 5.38 -10.23 5.38
C HIS A 249 4.26 -9.45 6.09
N TYR A 250 4.17 -9.49 7.43
CA TYR A 250 3.12 -8.85 8.23
C TYR A 250 3.68 -7.83 9.22
N GLY A 251 4.85 -7.27 8.95
CA GLY A 251 5.49 -6.24 9.75
C GLY A 251 6.83 -6.62 10.37
N ASP A 252 7.22 -7.90 10.43
CA ASP A 252 8.50 -8.34 11.01
C ASP A 252 9.68 -8.19 10.04
N ASN A 253 9.77 -7.05 9.38
CA ASN A 253 10.82 -6.71 8.43
C ASN A 253 11.37 -5.30 8.70
N PRO A 254 12.57 -4.96 8.18
CA PRO A 254 13.19 -3.65 8.40
C PRO A 254 12.33 -2.46 7.93
N ALA A 255 11.52 -2.65 6.89
CA ALA A 255 10.63 -1.60 6.37
C ALA A 255 9.31 -1.46 7.16
N GLY A 256 9.00 -2.42 8.05
CA GLY A 256 7.72 -2.47 8.78
C GLY A 256 6.48 -2.66 7.90
N VAL A 257 6.65 -3.14 6.66
CA VAL A 257 5.55 -3.30 5.69
C VAL A 257 4.72 -4.57 5.94
N GLY A 258 3.49 -4.57 5.43
CA GLY A 258 2.50 -5.61 5.70
C GLY A 258 1.84 -5.46 7.06
N GLN A 259 0.67 -6.05 7.24
CA GLN A 259 -0.16 -5.79 8.42
C GLN A 259 -1.14 -6.91 8.73
N VAL A 260 -1.65 -6.86 9.95
CA VAL A 260 -2.84 -7.58 10.39
C VAL A 260 -3.87 -6.54 10.80
N ARG A 261 -5.08 -6.62 10.26
CA ARG A 261 -6.19 -5.73 10.62
C ARG A 261 -7.32 -6.50 11.27
N VAL A 262 -8.03 -5.84 12.16
CA VAL A 262 -9.31 -6.35 12.69
C VAL A 262 -10.44 -5.43 12.27
N ASN A 263 -11.60 -6.04 12.08
CA ASN A 263 -12.83 -5.34 11.79
C ASN A 263 -13.90 -5.86 12.77
N MET A 264 -14.14 -5.07 13.81
CA MET A 264 -14.84 -5.46 15.03
C MET A 264 -16.24 -4.87 15.06
N PHE A 265 -17.23 -5.73 15.32
CA PHE A 265 -18.65 -5.38 15.44
C PHE A 265 -19.40 -6.43 16.28
N ILE A 266 -18.77 -6.92 17.37
CA ILE A 266 -19.45 -7.82 18.30
C ILE A 266 -20.39 -7.00 19.19
N GLN A 267 -21.67 -7.41 19.22
CA GLN A 267 -22.70 -6.77 20.03
C GLN A 267 -22.85 -7.47 21.39
N ALA A 268 -23.10 -6.69 22.45
CA ALA A 268 -23.35 -7.21 23.80
C ALA A 268 -24.75 -7.83 23.98
N GLY A 269 -25.62 -7.75 22.96
CA GLY A 269 -27.00 -8.23 23.03
C GLY A 269 -27.93 -7.52 22.04
N ILE A 270 -29.20 -7.93 22.01
CA ILE A 270 -30.23 -7.32 21.15
C ILE A 270 -30.43 -5.85 21.55
N GLY A 271 -30.30 -4.94 20.58
CA GLY A 271 -30.49 -3.50 20.79
C GLY A 271 -29.30 -2.78 21.43
N ALA A 272 -28.22 -3.50 21.75
CA ALA A 272 -26.98 -2.88 22.21
C ALA A 272 -26.29 -2.10 21.07
N PRO A 273 -25.57 -1.01 21.39
CA PRO A 273 -24.64 -0.37 20.47
C PRO A 273 -23.76 -1.38 19.72
N ASN A 274 -23.63 -1.19 18.41
CA ASN A 274 -22.74 -1.97 17.56
C ASN A 274 -21.60 -1.09 17.04
N PRO A 275 -20.61 -0.72 17.86
CA PRO A 275 -19.51 0.09 17.39
C PRO A 275 -18.72 -0.72 16.34
N TRP A 276 -18.70 -0.22 15.10
CA TRP A 276 -17.89 -0.78 14.03
C TRP A 276 -16.51 -0.13 14.08
N MET A 277 -15.53 -0.87 14.61
CA MET A 277 -14.18 -0.38 14.85
C MET A 277 -13.14 -1.20 14.08
N LEU A 278 -12.18 -0.51 13.48
CA LEU A 278 -11.03 -1.11 12.82
C LEU A 278 -9.75 -0.74 13.56
N ARG A 279 -8.81 -1.69 13.60
CA ARG A 279 -7.47 -1.52 14.17
C ARG A 279 -6.44 -2.24 13.33
N GLU A 280 -5.21 -1.79 13.44
CA GLU A 280 -4.06 -2.36 12.75
C GLU A 280 -3.02 -2.87 13.75
N PHE A 281 -2.38 -3.96 13.38
CA PHE A 281 -1.31 -4.61 14.11
C PHE A 281 -0.17 -4.94 13.14
N LYS A 282 1.04 -4.98 13.69
CA LYS A 282 2.19 -5.63 13.06
C LYS A 282 2.49 -6.92 13.79
N LEU A 283 2.89 -7.94 13.04
CA LEU A 283 3.51 -9.12 13.62
C LEU A 283 4.99 -8.82 13.84
N LYS A 284 5.50 -9.06 15.05
CA LYS A 284 6.90 -8.79 15.41
C LYS A 284 7.46 -9.94 16.22
N ARG A 285 8.70 -10.34 15.92
CA ARG A 285 9.49 -11.18 16.82
C ARG A 285 10.08 -10.28 17.90
N GLN A 286 9.66 -10.50 19.13
CA GLN A 286 10.22 -9.85 20.31
C GLN A 286 11.08 -10.86 21.05
N CYS A 287 12.39 -10.61 21.06
CA CYS A 287 13.36 -11.51 21.66
C CYS A 287 13.85 -10.95 22.99
N ASP A 288 13.92 -11.81 24.00
CA ASP A 288 14.74 -11.58 25.19
C ASP A 288 16.16 -12.15 24.95
N THR A 289 16.94 -12.37 26.02
CA THR A 289 18.32 -12.87 25.92
C THR A 289 18.45 -14.26 25.31
N THR A 290 17.38 -15.08 25.32
CA THR A 290 17.43 -16.48 24.89
C THR A 290 16.24 -16.91 24.03
N ASP A 291 15.08 -16.25 24.15
CA ASP A 291 13.82 -16.67 23.54
C ASP A 291 13.17 -15.55 22.72
N CYS A 292 12.67 -15.91 21.52
CA CYS A 292 11.91 -15.01 20.66
C CYS A 292 10.44 -15.41 20.65
N THR A 293 9.57 -14.46 21.01
CA THR A 293 8.12 -14.63 20.94
C THR A 293 7.55 -13.81 19.81
N LEU A 294 6.73 -14.45 18.97
CA LEU A 294 5.97 -13.76 17.94
C LEU A 294 4.75 -13.10 18.57
N ARG A 295 4.56 -11.80 18.34
CA ARG A 295 3.45 -11.03 18.92
C ARG A 295 2.77 -10.14 17.90
N LEU A 296 1.46 -9.95 18.06
CA LEU A 296 0.70 -8.90 17.40
C LEU A 296 0.82 -7.62 18.22
N VAL A 297 1.46 -6.62 17.64
CA VAL A 297 1.74 -5.33 18.26
C VAL A 297 0.78 -4.29 17.67
N PRO A 298 -0.09 -3.65 18.48
CA PRO A 298 -0.94 -2.56 18.02
C PRO A 298 -0.12 -1.46 17.36
N THR A 299 -0.62 -0.90 16.26
CA THR A 299 -0.04 0.27 15.62
C THR A 299 -1.15 1.22 15.18
N THR A 300 -0.79 2.42 14.74
CA THR A 300 -1.76 3.33 14.13
C THR A 300 -2.33 2.73 12.84
N VAL A 301 -3.59 3.06 12.57
CA VAL A 301 -4.28 2.67 11.34
C VAL A 301 -3.73 3.53 10.20
N LYS A 302 -3.05 2.92 9.24
CA LYS A 302 -2.36 3.70 8.20
C LYS A 302 -3.35 4.41 7.28
N SER A 303 -2.91 5.54 6.73
CA SER A 303 -3.70 6.40 5.83
C SER A 303 -5.03 6.89 6.42
N THR A 304 -5.13 6.90 7.75
CA THR A 304 -6.31 7.29 8.52
C THR A 304 -5.87 8.35 9.53
N PRO A 305 -5.70 9.62 9.11
CA PRO A 305 -5.33 10.69 10.02
C PRO A 305 -6.41 10.92 11.07
N ARG A 306 -6.03 11.52 12.20
CA ARG A 306 -7.01 11.94 13.20
C ARG A 306 -7.96 13.00 12.63
N GLY A 307 -9.25 12.73 12.70
CA GLY A 307 -10.29 13.61 12.16
C GLY A 307 -10.30 14.99 12.80
N ASP A 308 -9.99 15.10 14.09
CA ASP A 308 -9.91 16.39 14.79
C ASP A 308 -8.81 17.31 14.26
N PHE A 309 -7.91 16.83 13.38
CA PHE A 309 -6.91 17.67 12.73
C PHE A 309 -7.48 18.47 11.55
N PHE A 310 -8.59 18.05 10.96
CA PHE A 310 -9.30 18.81 9.93
C PHE A 310 -10.05 20.03 10.49
N ASN A 311 -10.31 20.05 11.80
CA ASN A 311 -10.95 21.17 12.47
C ASN A 311 -9.93 22.29 12.74
N LEU A 312 -10.14 23.47 12.12
CA LEU A 312 -9.26 24.64 12.31
C LEU A 312 -9.19 25.11 13.77
N GLN A 313 -10.23 24.88 14.57
CA GLN A 313 -10.26 25.24 16.00
C GLN A 313 -9.26 24.41 16.82
N ASN A 314 -8.80 23.27 16.30
CA ASN A 314 -7.72 22.51 16.92
C ASN A 314 -6.38 23.18 16.60
N THR A 315 -5.89 23.97 17.55
CA THR A 315 -4.63 24.73 17.47
C THR A 315 -3.44 23.97 18.05
N SER A 316 -3.57 22.65 18.31
CA SER A 316 -2.42 21.85 18.73
C SER A 316 -1.34 21.86 17.63
N PRO A 317 -0.04 21.86 17.99
CA PRO A 317 1.04 21.89 17.00
C PRO A 317 0.94 20.78 15.93
N LEU A 318 0.47 19.60 16.34
CA LEU A 318 0.33 18.45 15.45
C LEU A 318 -0.83 18.63 14.45
N ALA A 319 -1.95 19.22 14.88
CA ALA A 319 -3.08 19.52 14.00
C ALA A 319 -2.74 20.61 12.98
N VAL A 320 -1.98 21.64 13.39
CA VAL A 320 -1.47 22.68 12.48
C VAL A 320 -0.53 22.05 11.44
N ALA A 321 0.45 21.27 11.89
CA ALA A 321 1.39 20.59 11.00
C ALA A 321 0.70 19.61 10.03
N PHE A 322 -0.36 18.93 10.48
CA PHE A 322 -1.18 18.09 9.60
C PHE A 322 -1.82 18.91 8.48
N ARG A 323 -2.43 20.06 8.79
CA ARG A 323 -3.09 20.89 7.78
C ARG A 323 -2.09 21.45 6.77
N ASP A 324 -0.92 21.89 7.23
CA ASP A 324 0.17 22.33 6.35
C ASP A 324 0.62 21.20 5.41
N HIS A 325 0.79 19.99 5.94
CA HIS A 325 1.08 18.80 5.15
C HIS A 325 -0.06 18.48 4.17
N PHE A 326 -1.32 18.51 4.61
CA PHE A 326 -2.49 18.17 3.80
C PHE A 326 -2.64 19.07 2.57
N VAL A 327 -2.31 20.36 2.66
CA VAL A 327 -2.29 21.28 1.51
C VAL A 327 -1.32 20.78 0.42
N THR A 328 -0.17 20.21 0.79
CA THR A 328 0.77 19.64 -0.19
C THR A 328 0.24 18.41 -0.92
N GLN A 329 -0.84 17.80 -0.41
CA GLN A 329 -1.46 16.60 -0.98
C GLN A 329 -2.59 16.91 -1.98
N VAL A 330 -2.97 18.19 -2.16
CA VAL A 330 -4.09 18.60 -3.03
C VAL A 330 -3.95 18.03 -4.44
N GLY A 331 -2.76 18.08 -5.05
CA GLY A 331 -2.54 17.55 -6.40
C GLY A 331 -2.83 16.05 -6.52
N ARG A 332 -2.57 15.27 -5.46
CA ARG A 332 -2.83 13.82 -5.42
C ARG A 332 -4.31 13.51 -5.22
N LEU A 333 -4.97 14.24 -4.32
CA LEU A 333 -6.40 14.13 -4.05
C LEU A 333 -7.25 14.64 -5.21
N ALA A 334 -6.73 15.59 -6.00
CA ALA A 334 -7.44 16.19 -7.12
C ALA A 334 -7.42 15.35 -8.40
N VAL A 335 -6.71 14.23 -8.43
CA VAL A 335 -6.72 13.30 -9.58
C VAL A 335 -8.14 12.86 -9.88
N ASP A 336 -8.62 13.10 -11.11
CA ASP A 336 -10.02 12.87 -11.47
C ASP A 336 -10.32 11.42 -11.88
N ASP A 337 -9.96 10.48 -11.01
CA ASP A 337 -10.14 9.05 -11.24
C ASP A 337 -10.36 8.34 -9.89
N PHE A 338 -11.50 7.64 -9.78
CA PHE A 338 -11.92 6.99 -8.54
C PHE A 338 -10.90 5.96 -8.03
N ASN A 339 -10.17 5.29 -8.91
CA ASN A 339 -9.18 4.29 -8.53
C ASN A 339 -7.79 4.88 -8.26
N ARG A 340 -7.54 6.15 -8.57
CA ARG A 340 -6.18 6.72 -8.57
C ARG A 340 -5.96 7.92 -7.67
N PHE A 341 -7.02 8.62 -7.24
CA PHE A 341 -6.82 9.66 -6.23
C PHE A 341 -6.33 9.04 -4.93
N ASP A 342 -5.30 9.65 -4.36
CA ASP A 342 -4.66 9.22 -3.12
C ASP A 342 -4.08 10.43 -2.36
N TYR A 343 -3.38 10.14 -1.27
CA TYR A 343 -2.56 11.09 -0.53
C TYR A 343 -1.61 10.33 0.40
N LEU A 344 -0.58 11.01 0.87
CA LEU A 344 0.36 10.49 1.84
C LEU A 344 0.01 11.00 3.23
N VAL A 345 -0.01 10.09 4.20
CA VAL A 345 -0.25 10.43 5.61
C VAL A 345 0.94 9.96 6.44
N PRO A 346 1.84 10.87 6.84
CA PRO A 346 2.88 10.58 7.82
C PRO A 346 2.33 9.92 9.08
N ASP A 347 3.07 8.95 9.62
CA ASP A 347 2.53 8.08 10.65
C ASP A 347 2.14 8.80 11.95
N VAL A 348 2.80 9.92 12.23
CA VAL A 348 2.51 10.81 13.36
C VAL A 348 1.09 11.40 13.32
N PHE A 349 0.48 11.47 12.14
CA PHE A 349 -0.89 11.98 12.00
C PHE A 349 -1.97 10.92 12.11
N ASN A 350 -1.62 9.64 11.96
CA ASN A 350 -2.58 8.54 11.94
C ASN A 350 -3.27 8.35 13.30
N ALA A 351 -4.55 8.01 13.27
CA ALA A 351 -5.30 7.57 14.42
C ALA A 351 -4.90 6.15 14.83
N ALA A 352 -5.08 5.80 16.10
CA ALA A 352 -4.80 4.46 16.63
C ALA A 352 -5.90 3.43 16.28
N GLN A 353 -7.07 3.92 15.88
CA GLN A 353 -8.26 3.15 15.58
C GLN A 353 -9.08 3.92 14.55
N SER A 354 -9.99 3.22 13.88
CA SER A 354 -10.93 3.83 12.95
C SER A 354 -12.36 3.39 13.26
N SER A 355 -13.33 4.29 13.16
CA SER A 355 -14.75 4.03 13.41
C SER A 355 -15.53 4.26 12.13
N SER A 356 -16.18 3.23 11.62
CA SER A 356 -17.00 3.33 10.40
C SER A 356 -18.40 3.91 10.67
N MET A 357 -18.71 4.33 11.90
CA MET A 357 -20.03 4.87 12.25
C MET A 357 -19.93 6.31 12.79
N PRO A 358 -20.85 7.20 12.39
CA PRO A 358 -20.79 8.61 12.77
C PRO A 358 -21.17 8.86 14.25
N THR A 359 -21.86 7.93 14.89
CA THR A 359 -22.46 8.11 16.23
C THR A 359 -21.62 7.59 17.39
N PHE A 360 -20.48 6.96 17.14
CA PHE A 360 -19.66 6.30 18.18
C PHE A 360 -18.23 6.84 18.20
N GLY A 361 -18.05 8.00 18.85
CA GLY A 361 -16.72 8.59 19.10
C GLY A 361 -15.89 8.69 17.83
N SER A 362 -16.51 9.05 16.70
CA SER A 362 -15.91 8.92 15.38
C SER A 362 -14.66 9.78 15.28
N VAL A 363 -13.51 9.11 15.24
CA VAL A 363 -12.20 9.73 15.01
C VAL A 363 -11.95 10.00 13.53
N ASP A 364 -12.83 9.53 12.62
CA ASP A 364 -12.61 9.60 11.16
C ASP A 364 -13.66 10.42 10.40
N ASN A 365 -14.54 11.14 11.09
CA ASN A 365 -15.53 11.98 10.43
C ASN A 365 -14.91 13.32 10.00
N PHE A 366 -14.00 13.26 9.02
CA PHE A 366 -13.19 14.38 8.57
C PHE A 366 -14.05 15.54 8.07
N LEU A 367 -15.13 15.25 7.35
CA LEU A 367 -16.05 16.28 6.85
C LEU A 367 -16.76 16.99 8.00
N ALA A 368 -17.27 16.26 9.00
CA ALA A 368 -17.91 16.89 10.14
C ALA A 368 -16.93 17.75 10.96
N GLU A 369 -15.67 17.34 11.09
CA GLU A 369 -14.63 18.14 11.76
C GLU A 369 -14.23 19.37 10.95
N PHE A 370 -14.11 19.24 9.63
CA PHE A 370 -13.82 20.34 8.72
C PHE A 370 -14.94 21.41 8.72
N ASP A 371 -16.20 20.97 8.74
CA ASP A 371 -17.38 21.85 8.69
C ASP A 371 -17.64 22.60 10.02
N LYS A 372 -16.92 22.30 11.12
CA LYS A 372 -17.09 23.00 12.41
C LYS A 372 -16.54 24.42 12.43
N ALA A 373 -15.60 24.76 11.55
CA ALA A 373 -14.98 26.07 11.54
C ALA A 373 -15.70 27.01 10.56
N ALA A 374 -16.33 28.06 11.10
CA ALA A 374 -16.95 29.12 10.30
C ALA A 374 -15.90 30.02 9.60
N ALA A 375 -16.33 30.80 8.61
CA ALA A 375 -15.48 31.79 7.96
C ALA A 375 -15.10 32.94 8.92
N PRO A 376 -13.87 33.50 8.84
CA PRO A 376 -12.79 33.15 7.91
C PRO A 376 -12.06 31.85 8.30
N ASN A 377 -11.71 31.03 7.29
CA ASN A 377 -11.06 29.73 7.48
C ASN A 377 -9.81 29.61 6.60
N THR A 378 -8.64 29.92 7.19
CA THR A 378 -7.36 29.96 6.47
C THR A 378 -6.95 28.61 5.88
N PHE A 379 -7.41 27.50 6.46
CA PHE A 379 -7.17 26.18 5.91
C PHE A 379 -7.98 25.95 4.63
N THR A 380 -9.26 26.30 4.63
CA THR A 380 -10.10 26.27 3.43
C THR A 380 -9.53 27.17 2.33
N ASP A 381 -9.06 28.37 2.68
CA ASP A 381 -8.47 29.31 1.73
C ASP A 381 -7.19 28.75 1.09
N ALA A 382 -6.32 28.11 1.87
CA ALA A 382 -5.09 27.49 1.39
C ALA A 382 -5.38 26.32 0.41
N LEU A 383 -6.37 25.49 0.72
CA LEU A 383 -6.83 24.42 -0.18
C LEU A 383 -7.40 24.99 -1.47
N GLN A 384 -8.19 26.05 -1.38
CA GLN A 384 -8.80 26.70 -2.54
C GLN A 384 -7.75 27.34 -3.45
N ALA A 385 -6.71 27.97 -2.88
CA ALA A 385 -5.60 28.54 -3.63
C ALA A 385 -4.81 27.46 -4.39
N GLU A 386 -4.55 26.32 -3.77
CA GLU A 386 -3.84 25.22 -4.42
C GLU A 386 -4.67 24.55 -5.53
N LEU A 387 -5.97 24.39 -5.32
CA LEU A 387 -6.92 23.93 -6.36
C LEU A 387 -6.92 24.86 -7.59
N GLN A 388 -6.93 26.18 -7.36
CA GLN A 388 -6.82 27.18 -8.43
C GLN A 388 -5.48 27.10 -9.14
N ARG A 389 -4.38 26.94 -8.40
CA ARG A 389 -3.02 26.80 -8.95
C ARG A 389 -2.89 25.63 -9.91
N ILE A 390 -3.53 24.49 -9.60
CA ILE A 390 -3.50 23.28 -10.45
C ILE A 390 -4.64 23.24 -11.48
N GLY A 391 -5.52 24.25 -11.51
CA GLY A 391 -6.67 24.30 -12.43
C GLY A 391 -7.73 23.24 -12.16
N SER A 392 -7.88 22.77 -10.92
CA SER A 392 -8.87 21.75 -10.55
C SER A 392 -10.23 22.41 -10.28
N PRO A 393 -11.35 21.82 -10.78
CA PRO A 393 -12.71 22.32 -10.52
C PRO A 393 -13.27 21.89 -9.15
N LEU A 394 -12.51 21.11 -8.37
CA LEU A 394 -12.96 20.62 -7.07
C LEU A 394 -13.04 21.75 -6.04
N THR A 395 -13.75 21.48 -4.95
CA THR A 395 -13.82 22.35 -3.77
C THR A 395 -12.91 21.82 -2.64
N PRO A 396 -12.52 22.65 -1.66
CA PRO A 396 -11.85 22.18 -0.45
C PRO A 396 -12.59 21.03 0.26
N ARG A 397 -13.93 21.10 0.29
CA ARG A 397 -14.77 20.04 0.86
C ARG A 397 -14.67 18.72 0.09
N HIS A 398 -14.55 18.76 -1.25
CA HIS A 398 -14.31 17.56 -2.06
C HIS A 398 -12.96 16.90 -1.73
N LEU A 399 -11.92 17.67 -1.46
CA LEU A 399 -10.62 17.11 -1.05
C LEU A 399 -10.71 16.38 0.29
N VAL A 400 -11.41 16.95 1.27
CA VAL A 400 -11.64 16.32 2.58
C VAL A 400 -12.52 15.07 2.44
N ALA A 401 -13.54 15.12 1.58
CA ALA A 401 -14.38 13.96 1.26
C ALA A 401 -13.57 12.81 0.64
N ARG A 402 -12.67 13.13 -0.30
CA ARG A 402 -11.75 12.15 -0.91
C ARG A 402 -10.77 11.58 0.11
N ALA A 403 -10.21 12.40 1.00
CA ALA A 403 -9.36 11.91 2.09
C ALA A 403 -10.14 10.98 3.05
N GLN A 404 -11.39 11.33 3.38
CA GLN A 404 -12.26 10.50 4.21
C GLN A 404 -12.50 9.15 3.53
N ALA A 405 -12.85 9.14 2.24
CA ALA A 405 -13.06 7.93 1.45
C ALA A 405 -11.84 6.98 1.40
N LEU A 406 -10.63 7.48 1.66
CA LEU A 406 -9.40 6.70 1.72
C LEU A 406 -9.04 6.21 3.14
N SER A 407 -9.67 6.76 4.17
CA SER A 407 -9.55 6.27 5.54
C SER A 407 -10.26 4.92 5.70
N CYS A 408 -9.90 4.13 6.71
CA CYS A 408 -10.57 2.84 6.95
C CYS A 408 -12.08 3.00 7.14
N GLY A 409 -12.51 3.87 8.05
CA GLY A 409 -13.93 4.10 8.36
C GLY A 409 -14.69 4.76 7.21
N GLY A 410 -14.03 5.62 6.44
CA GLY A 410 -14.60 6.28 5.28
C GLY A 410 -14.71 5.42 4.03
N CYS A 411 -13.83 4.44 3.83
CA CYS A 411 -14.02 3.43 2.78
C CYS A 411 -15.22 2.51 3.10
N HIS A 412 -15.52 2.33 4.39
CA HIS A 412 -16.75 1.75 4.91
C HIS A 412 -17.87 2.82 4.99
N ASP A 413 -18.77 2.74 5.98
CA ASP A 413 -20.05 3.45 5.94
C ASP A 413 -19.97 4.99 6.06
N LEU A 414 -18.84 5.58 6.49
CA LEU A 414 -18.76 7.04 6.71
C LEU A 414 -18.80 7.89 5.43
N SER A 415 -18.32 7.39 4.28
CA SER A 415 -18.37 8.15 3.02
C SER A 415 -19.58 7.77 2.17
N ARG A 416 -20.52 6.98 2.70
CA ARG A 416 -21.70 6.53 1.96
C ARG A 416 -22.49 7.71 1.43
N GLY A 417 -22.69 7.73 0.11
CA GLY A 417 -23.45 8.80 -0.56
C GLY A 417 -22.75 10.16 -0.54
N THR A 418 -21.47 10.21 -0.16
CA THR A 418 -20.69 11.45 -0.16
C THR A 418 -20.28 11.82 -1.57
N ASP A 419 -20.52 13.08 -1.95
CA ASP A 419 -20.00 13.65 -3.19
C ASP A 419 -18.49 13.91 -3.09
N LEU A 420 -17.73 13.26 -3.97
CA LEU A 420 -16.28 13.38 -4.10
C LEU A 420 -15.88 14.41 -5.17
N GLY A 421 -16.84 14.95 -5.93
CA GLY A 421 -16.61 15.85 -7.04
C GLY A 421 -15.94 15.20 -8.24
N GLY A 422 -16.03 15.87 -9.40
CA GLY A 422 -15.45 15.40 -10.66
C GLY A 422 -16.05 14.09 -11.16
N THR A 423 -15.28 13.34 -11.94
CA THR A 423 -15.65 12.02 -12.48
C THR A 423 -15.91 10.96 -11.38
N PRO A 424 -15.17 10.91 -10.25
CA PRO A 424 -15.48 10.02 -9.15
C PRO A 424 -16.91 10.14 -8.62
N GLY A 425 -17.54 11.32 -8.76
CA GLY A 425 -18.94 11.54 -8.39
C GLY A 425 -19.24 11.15 -6.94
N VAL A 426 -20.32 10.39 -6.73
CA VAL A 426 -20.75 9.95 -5.41
C VAL A 426 -20.06 8.63 -5.04
N PHE A 427 -19.49 8.57 -3.83
CA PHE A 427 -18.83 7.35 -3.34
C PHE A 427 -19.82 6.17 -3.31
N PRO A 428 -19.57 5.10 -4.11
CA PRO A 428 -20.54 4.05 -4.31
C PRO A 428 -20.45 3.05 -3.16
N ILE A 429 -21.36 3.13 -2.19
CA ILE A 429 -21.54 2.09 -1.16
C ILE A 429 -22.93 1.49 -1.29
N ASP A 430 -22.97 0.17 -1.41
CA ASP A 430 -24.20 -0.62 -1.48
C ASP A 430 -24.79 -0.92 -0.09
N PHE A 431 -25.84 -1.76 -0.06
CA PHE A 431 -26.51 -2.18 1.17
C PHE A 431 -25.59 -2.91 2.16
N MET A 432 -24.46 -3.48 1.71
CA MET A 432 -23.51 -4.22 2.55
C MET A 432 -22.57 -3.29 3.31
N ARG A 433 -22.73 -1.96 3.19
CA ARG A 433 -21.91 -0.94 3.87
C ARG A 433 -20.41 -1.17 3.62
N PHE A 434 -20.06 -1.64 2.43
CA PHE A 434 -18.72 -1.97 1.94
C PHE A 434 -17.87 -2.88 2.84
N VAL A 435 -18.36 -4.07 3.20
CA VAL A 435 -17.46 -5.20 3.49
C VAL A 435 -17.11 -5.89 2.18
N GLN A 436 -15.82 -6.12 1.88
CA GLN A 436 -15.39 -6.65 0.57
C GLN A 436 -16.08 -7.96 0.17
N THR A 437 -16.33 -8.82 1.16
CA THR A 437 -17.06 -10.10 1.07
C THR A 437 -18.19 -10.14 2.10
N GLN A 438 -19.19 -11.00 1.94
CA GLN A 438 -20.13 -11.36 3.01
C GLN A 438 -19.56 -12.47 3.92
N ASP A 439 -20.18 -12.65 5.09
CA ASP A 439 -19.85 -13.74 6.03
C ASP A 439 -20.76 -14.97 5.88
N LEU A 440 -21.76 -14.88 4.99
CA LEU A 440 -22.71 -15.96 4.71
C LEU A 440 -22.49 -16.46 3.29
N LEU A 441 -22.56 -17.78 3.13
CA LEU A 441 -22.51 -18.41 1.82
C LEU A 441 -23.78 -18.11 1.03
N ALA A 442 -23.62 -17.97 -0.29
CA ALA A 442 -24.70 -17.96 -1.26
C ALA A 442 -24.54 -19.13 -2.24
N PRO A 443 -25.64 -19.70 -2.76
CA PRO A 443 -27.04 -19.46 -2.36
C PRO A 443 -27.38 -20.07 -0.99
N LEU A 444 -28.33 -19.47 -0.27
CA LEU A 444 -28.89 -20.07 0.94
C LEU A 444 -30.15 -20.89 0.62
N PRO A 445 -30.38 -22.04 1.27
CA PRO A 445 -29.45 -22.80 2.11
C PRO A 445 -28.71 -23.86 1.29
N THR A 446 -27.36 -23.93 1.26
CA THR A 446 -26.62 -25.20 0.99
C THR A 446 -25.08 -25.04 0.94
N PRO A 447 -24.30 -26.10 1.24
CA PRO A 447 -22.92 -26.24 0.80
C PRO A 447 -22.86 -27.10 -0.47
N GLY A 448 -23.34 -26.56 -1.60
CA GLY A 448 -23.06 -27.14 -2.91
C GLY A 448 -21.63 -26.82 -3.36
N PRO A 449 -21.10 -27.50 -4.39
CA PRO A 449 -19.77 -27.20 -4.94
C PRO A 449 -19.62 -25.75 -5.43
N ASP A 450 -20.75 -25.10 -5.78
CA ASP A 450 -20.78 -23.74 -6.32
C ASP A 450 -21.04 -22.66 -5.24
N ALA A 451 -20.99 -23.02 -3.95
CA ALA A 451 -21.17 -22.05 -2.88
C ALA A 451 -20.03 -21.03 -2.84
N TYR A 452 -20.34 -19.75 -2.58
CA TYR A 452 -19.34 -18.67 -2.49
C TYR A 452 -19.74 -17.63 -1.45
N TYR A 453 -18.80 -16.78 -1.04
CA TYR A 453 -19.05 -15.60 -0.22
C TYR A 453 -19.24 -14.37 -1.13
N PRO A 454 -20.46 -13.80 -1.25
CA PRO A 454 -20.70 -12.70 -2.18
C PRO A 454 -19.78 -11.49 -1.98
N LEU A 455 -19.33 -10.90 -3.08
CA LEU A 455 -18.50 -9.69 -3.10
C LEU A 455 -19.34 -8.40 -3.14
N SER A 456 -18.79 -7.31 -2.59
CA SER A 456 -19.44 -5.98 -2.67
C SER A 456 -19.53 -5.41 -4.08
N ALA A 457 -20.60 -4.64 -4.32
CA ALA A 457 -20.83 -4.01 -5.60
C ALA A 457 -19.70 -3.04 -5.97
N SER A 458 -19.16 -2.28 -5.01
CA SER A 458 -18.04 -1.40 -5.31
C SER A 458 -16.75 -2.17 -5.60
N LEU A 459 -16.54 -3.34 -4.98
CA LEU A 459 -15.43 -4.22 -5.35
C LEU A 459 -15.59 -4.72 -6.79
N THR A 460 -16.74 -5.28 -7.14
CA THR A 460 -16.96 -5.89 -8.47
C THR A 460 -17.11 -4.86 -9.59
N ALA A 461 -17.70 -3.69 -9.32
CA ALA A 461 -17.99 -2.68 -10.35
C ALA A 461 -16.88 -1.63 -10.52
N ALA A 462 -16.17 -1.27 -9.44
CA ALA A 462 -15.18 -0.17 -9.49
C ALA A 462 -13.73 -0.66 -9.39
N PHE A 463 -13.43 -1.54 -8.44
CA PHE A 463 -12.04 -1.90 -8.12
C PHE A 463 -11.50 -3.08 -8.93
N LEU A 464 -12.26 -4.17 -9.07
CA LEU A 464 -11.79 -5.36 -9.79
C LEU A 464 -11.50 -5.13 -11.27
N PRO A 465 -12.35 -4.41 -12.04
CA PRO A 465 -12.04 -4.14 -13.45
C PRO A 465 -10.73 -3.35 -13.62
N PHE A 466 -10.48 -2.38 -12.74
CA PHE A 466 -9.24 -1.61 -12.75
C PHE A 466 -8.02 -2.46 -12.39
N ARG A 467 -8.12 -3.32 -11.37
CA ARG A 467 -7.03 -4.24 -10.98
C ARG A 467 -6.74 -5.30 -12.03
N GLN A 468 -7.79 -5.81 -12.69
CA GLN A 468 -7.69 -6.72 -13.83
C GLN A 468 -6.92 -6.07 -14.97
N GLN A 469 -7.26 -4.81 -15.26
CA GLN A 469 -6.55 -4.06 -16.28
C GLN A 469 -5.08 -3.84 -15.94
N LEU A 470 -4.76 -3.48 -14.70
CA LEU A 470 -3.38 -3.30 -14.24
C LEU A 470 -2.55 -4.60 -14.31
N LEU A 471 -3.10 -5.72 -13.81
CA LEU A 471 -2.42 -7.00 -13.84
C LEU A 471 -2.15 -7.45 -15.29
N GLY A 472 -3.15 -7.36 -16.16
CA GLY A 472 -2.99 -7.66 -17.58
C GLY A 472 -1.98 -6.74 -18.27
N ALA A 473 -2.05 -5.43 -18.02
CA ALA A 473 -1.14 -4.46 -18.61
C ALA A 473 0.32 -4.70 -18.19
N PHE A 474 0.56 -5.08 -16.94
CA PHE A 474 1.88 -5.49 -16.48
C PHE A 474 2.37 -6.75 -17.22
N LEU A 475 1.51 -7.77 -17.35
CA LEU A 475 1.85 -9.02 -18.02
C LEU A 475 2.13 -8.83 -19.53
N ASP A 476 1.40 -7.92 -20.19
CA ASP A 476 1.62 -7.54 -21.59
C ASP A 476 2.84 -6.63 -21.78
N THR A 477 3.31 -5.97 -20.72
CA THR A 477 4.48 -5.09 -20.81
C THR A 477 5.75 -5.93 -20.96
N PRO A 478 6.55 -5.72 -22.01
CA PRO A 478 7.80 -6.44 -22.20
C PRO A 478 8.83 -6.11 -21.11
N ALA A 479 9.74 -7.06 -20.85
CA ALA A 479 10.81 -6.88 -19.88
C ALA A 479 11.73 -5.69 -20.23
N LEU A 480 12.07 -5.53 -21.51
CA LEU A 480 12.93 -4.46 -22.03
C LEU A 480 12.16 -3.65 -23.06
N ASP A 481 11.93 -2.37 -22.79
CA ASP A 481 11.32 -1.44 -23.74
C ASP A 481 11.63 0.00 -23.37
N ALA A 482 11.70 0.87 -24.37
CA ALA A 482 12.00 2.27 -24.18
C ALA A 482 11.08 3.12 -25.06
N SER A 483 10.83 4.35 -24.64
CA SER A 483 10.26 5.39 -25.49
C SER A 483 11.13 6.64 -25.47
N SER A 484 11.05 7.42 -26.54
CA SER A 484 11.62 8.77 -26.57
C SER A 484 10.59 9.74 -27.14
N PRO A 485 10.61 11.02 -26.72
CA PRO A 485 9.81 12.05 -27.36
C PRO A 485 10.12 12.14 -28.86
N ALA A 486 9.17 12.64 -29.65
CA ALA A 486 9.44 12.98 -31.03
C ALA A 486 10.63 13.96 -31.13
N PRO A 487 11.45 13.87 -32.19
CA PRO A 487 12.59 14.78 -32.37
C PRO A 487 12.13 16.24 -32.35
N GLY A 488 12.87 17.08 -31.62
CA GLY A 488 12.65 18.53 -31.64
C GLY A 488 13.02 19.15 -32.99
N VAL A 489 12.74 20.45 -33.13
CA VAL A 489 13.17 21.22 -34.31
C VAL A 489 14.69 21.09 -34.45
N PRO A 490 15.19 20.75 -35.66
CA PRO A 490 16.61 20.59 -35.84
C PRO A 490 17.40 21.86 -35.50
N ARG A 491 18.58 21.66 -34.92
CA ARG A 491 19.45 22.77 -34.52
C ARG A 491 20.34 23.19 -35.67
N VAL A 492 20.48 24.49 -35.90
CA VAL A 492 21.47 25.03 -36.83
C VAL A 492 22.82 25.14 -36.11
N VAL A 493 23.88 24.59 -36.71
CA VAL A 493 25.24 24.61 -36.15
C VAL A 493 26.28 24.94 -37.24
N PRO A 494 27.26 25.83 -36.97
CA PRO A 494 28.39 26.06 -37.84
C PRO A 494 29.20 24.78 -38.17
N PRO A 495 29.80 24.70 -39.37
CA PRO A 495 30.69 23.60 -39.73
C PRO A 495 31.84 23.42 -38.73
N GLY A 496 32.11 22.18 -38.32
CA GLY A 496 33.18 21.84 -37.37
C GLY A 496 32.92 22.22 -35.91
N GLN A 497 31.78 22.85 -35.60
CA GLN A 497 31.49 23.29 -34.24
C GLN A 497 31.27 22.10 -33.29
N VAL A 498 31.89 22.17 -32.12
CA VAL A 498 31.54 21.31 -30.98
C VAL A 498 30.30 21.86 -30.29
N PHE A 499 29.31 20.99 -30.02
CA PHE A 499 28.06 21.37 -29.39
C PHE A 499 27.57 20.31 -28.41
N LEU A 500 26.89 20.78 -27.36
CA LEU A 500 26.17 19.93 -26.42
C LEU A 500 24.74 19.71 -26.93
N THR A 501 24.28 18.46 -26.85
CA THR A 501 22.88 18.08 -27.05
C THR A 501 22.43 17.18 -25.92
N ALA A 502 21.12 16.96 -25.82
CA ALA A 502 20.56 16.03 -24.87
C ALA A 502 19.41 15.23 -25.47
N LEU A 503 19.37 13.95 -25.13
CA LEU A 503 18.34 12.98 -25.54
C LEU A 503 17.61 12.51 -24.30
N THR A 504 16.28 12.61 -24.31
CA THR A 504 15.44 12.06 -23.25
C THR A 504 14.92 10.70 -23.67
N VAL A 505 15.16 9.68 -22.86
CA VAL A 505 14.58 8.34 -22.98
C VAL A 505 13.78 8.03 -21.74
N THR A 506 12.70 7.28 -21.87
CA THR A 506 11.88 6.78 -20.77
C THR A 506 11.90 5.27 -20.78
N ASN A 507 12.10 4.66 -19.61
CA ASN A 507 11.95 3.21 -19.45
C ASN A 507 10.47 2.84 -19.48
N THR A 508 10.04 2.11 -20.51
CA THR A 508 8.67 1.61 -20.68
C THR A 508 8.57 0.10 -20.53
N GLY A 509 9.70 -0.56 -20.25
CA GLY A 509 9.79 -1.96 -19.87
C GLY A 509 9.83 -2.14 -18.36
N THR A 510 9.51 -3.34 -17.89
CA THR A 510 9.43 -3.67 -16.46
C THR A 510 10.79 -3.88 -15.79
N THR A 511 11.86 -4.09 -16.57
CA THR A 511 13.22 -4.25 -16.03
C THR A 511 13.82 -2.89 -15.70
N SER A 512 14.35 -2.73 -14.49
CA SER A 512 15.12 -1.53 -14.13
C SER A 512 16.47 -1.48 -14.84
N TRP A 513 16.91 -0.29 -15.23
CA TRP A 513 18.17 -0.10 -15.96
C TRP A 513 19.26 0.43 -15.05
N SER A 514 20.44 -0.16 -15.12
CA SER A 514 21.65 0.39 -14.50
C SER A 514 22.88 0.09 -15.36
N ALA A 515 23.90 0.95 -15.28
CA ALA A 515 25.16 0.71 -15.99
C ALA A 515 25.84 -0.60 -15.53
N ALA A 516 25.72 -0.94 -14.24
CA ALA A 516 26.23 -2.18 -13.66
C ALA A 516 25.59 -3.45 -14.27
N GLN A 517 24.39 -3.32 -14.83
CA GLN A 517 23.67 -4.40 -15.52
C GLN A 517 23.77 -4.31 -17.05
N GLY A 518 24.77 -3.57 -17.56
CA GLY A 518 25.06 -3.52 -19.00
C GLY A 518 24.14 -2.61 -19.81
N PHE A 519 23.30 -1.78 -19.16
CA PHE A 519 22.42 -0.85 -19.86
C PHE A 519 23.16 0.41 -20.33
N ARG A 520 23.04 0.71 -21.63
CA ARG A 520 23.59 1.92 -22.27
C ARG A 520 22.91 2.19 -23.61
N ALA A 521 22.92 3.44 -24.07
CA ALA A 521 22.57 3.76 -25.44
C ALA A 521 23.83 3.64 -26.32
N ARG A 522 23.85 2.66 -27.24
CA ARG A 522 24.97 2.48 -28.16
C ARG A 522 24.81 3.35 -29.39
N SER A 523 25.89 3.98 -29.79
CA SER A 523 25.92 4.80 -31.00
C SER A 523 25.91 3.93 -32.26
N ALA A 524 25.06 4.29 -33.22
CA ALA A 524 25.04 3.67 -34.54
C ALA A 524 26.01 4.35 -35.53
N ASP A 525 26.42 5.58 -35.24
CA ASP A 525 27.18 6.45 -36.16
C ASP A 525 28.63 6.73 -35.67
N GLY A 526 29.13 5.94 -34.71
CA GLY A 526 30.51 6.05 -34.20
C GLY A 526 30.75 7.17 -33.17
N ALA A 527 29.70 7.93 -32.80
CA ALA A 527 29.72 8.78 -31.60
C ALA A 527 29.91 7.97 -30.30
N VAL A 528 30.18 8.64 -29.18
CA VAL A 528 30.35 7.99 -27.87
C VAL A 528 29.02 7.36 -27.39
N ASP A 529 29.09 6.17 -26.82
CA ASP A 529 27.96 5.51 -26.15
C ASP A 529 27.47 6.36 -24.96
N LEU A 530 26.15 6.41 -24.72
CA LEU A 530 25.56 7.14 -23.60
C LEU A 530 25.29 6.17 -22.46
N THR A 531 25.88 6.43 -21.30
CA THR A 531 25.81 5.54 -20.13
C THR A 531 25.03 6.17 -18.99
N LEU A 532 24.41 5.32 -18.17
CA LEU A 532 23.87 5.74 -16.87
C LEU A 532 25.03 6.02 -15.91
N GLU A 533 24.81 6.92 -14.95
CA GLU A 533 25.82 7.25 -13.94
C GLU A 533 26.06 6.07 -12.99
N PRO A 534 27.26 5.94 -12.38
CA PRO A 534 27.50 4.93 -11.36
C PRO A 534 26.47 5.02 -10.22
N GLY A 535 25.79 3.90 -9.94
CA GLY A 535 24.73 3.83 -8.91
C GLY A 535 23.35 4.34 -9.36
N GLU A 536 23.22 4.89 -10.57
CA GLU A 536 21.93 5.28 -11.13
C GLU A 536 21.11 4.05 -11.53
N VAL A 537 19.84 4.04 -11.10
CA VAL A 537 18.86 3.03 -11.47
C VAL A 537 17.63 3.73 -12.06
N LEU A 538 17.25 3.36 -13.28
CA LEU A 538 16.07 3.89 -13.95
C LEU A 538 14.95 2.86 -13.94
N HIS A 539 13.93 3.09 -13.13
CA HIS A 539 12.76 2.22 -12.97
C HIS A 539 11.70 2.47 -14.05
N PHE A 540 10.68 1.61 -14.08
CA PHE A 540 9.56 1.74 -15.01
C PHE A 540 8.91 3.14 -14.92
N GLY A 541 8.65 3.74 -16.08
CA GLY A 541 8.04 5.06 -16.22
C GLY A 541 8.98 6.23 -15.96
N GLN A 542 10.21 6.01 -15.49
CA GLN A 542 11.18 7.07 -15.27
C GLN A 542 11.93 7.45 -16.55
N SER A 543 12.28 8.74 -16.68
CA SER A 543 13.01 9.28 -17.81
C SER A 543 14.44 9.67 -17.45
N LYS A 544 15.39 9.37 -18.33
CA LYS A 544 16.78 9.84 -18.29
C LYS A 544 17.03 10.82 -19.41
N LYS A 545 17.66 11.95 -19.08
CA LYS A 545 18.24 12.88 -20.05
C LYS A 545 19.73 12.59 -20.21
N PHE A 546 20.11 11.92 -21.28
CA PHE A 546 21.52 11.74 -21.64
C PHE A 546 22.06 13.01 -22.28
N SER A 547 23.25 13.43 -21.90
CA SER A 547 23.95 14.55 -22.54
C SER A 547 25.05 14.00 -23.44
N ALA A 548 25.18 14.56 -24.65
CA ALA A 548 26.19 14.16 -25.62
C ALA A 548 26.94 15.39 -26.13
N VAL A 549 28.27 15.28 -26.19
CA VAL A 549 29.13 16.27 -26.85
C VAL A 549 29.42 15.77 -28.25
N LEU A 550 29.02 16.55 -29.25
CA LEU A 550 29.11 16.19 -30.67
C LEU A 550 29.89 17.25 -31.44
N THR A 551 30.47 16.85 -32.57
CA THR A 551 31.17 17.76 -33.50
C THR A 551 30.45 17.75 -34.83
N ALA A 552 29.98 18.92 -35.28
CA ALA A 552 29.34 19.09 -36.58
C ALA A 552 30.34 18.76 -37.71
N PRO A 553 29.90 18.12 -38.81
CA PRO A 553 30.70 17.98 -40.01
C PRO A 553 31.27 19.32 -40.49
N THR A 554 32.40 19.29 -41.19
CA THR A 554 32.95 20.48 -41.86
C THR A 554 32.25 20.80 -43.18
N THR A 555 31.48 19.84 -43.71
CA THR A 555 30.68 20.01 -44.92
C THR A 555 29.26 20.47 -44.54
N PRO A 556 28.74 21.57 -45.14
CA PRO A 556 27.37 22.00 -44.92
C PRO A 556 26.32 20.95 -45.33
N GLY A 557 25.19 20.93 -44.63
CA GLY A 557 24.08 20.01 -44.89
C GLY A 557 23.48 19.40 -43.63
N TRP A 558 22.48 18.54 -43.84
CA TRP A 558 21.78 17.83 -42.77
C TRP A 558 22.62 16.67 -42.24
N GLN A 559 22.83 16.63 -40.93
CA GLN A 559 23.51 15.54 -40.23
C GLN A 559 22.63 14.99 -39.12
N SER A 560 22.57 13.66 -39.00
CA SER A 560 21.95 12.97 -37.86
C SER A 560 22.99 12.20 -37.06
N TYR A 561 22.80 12.14 -35.75
CA TYR A 561 23.54 11.28 -34.84
C TYR A 561 22.54 10.36 -34.15
N ARG A 562 22.78 9.05 -34.18
CA ARG A 562 21.83 8.04 -33.74
C ARG A 562 22.40 7.12 -32.69
N TRP A 563 21.55 6.75 -31.74
CA TRP A 563 21.80 5.76 -30.71
C TRP A 563 20.62 4.80 -30.61
N ARG A 564 20.82 3.67 -29.95
CA ARG A 564 19.73 2.79 -29.52
C ARG A 564 20.04 2.24 -28.14
N MET A 565 19.02 1.98 -27.33
CA MET A 565 19.24 1.34 -26.02
C MET A 565 19.66 -0.11 -26.21
N HIS A 566 20.65 -0.55 -25.43
CA HIS A 566 21.12 -1.93 -25.37
C HIS A 566 21.21 -2.43 -23.94
N ARG A 567 21.05 -3.75 -23.77
CA ARG A 567 21.44 -4.51 -22.59
C ARG A 567 22.32 -5.67 -23.05
N ASP A 568 23.53 -5.78 -22.50
CA ASP A 568 24.48 -6.87 -22.82
C ASP A 568 24.72 -7.11 -24.33
N GLY A 569 24.58 -6.05 -25.13
CA GLY A 569 24.76 -6.09 -26.58
C GLY A 569 23.47 -6.23 -27.39
N GLU A 570 22.34 -6.59 -26.79
CA GLU A 570 21.04 -6.69 -27.46
C GLU A 570 20.31 -5.34 -27.48
N ALA A 571 19.86 -4.92 -28.66
CA ALA A 571 19.17 -3.65 -28.85
C ALA A 571 17.67 -3.75 -28.51
N PHE A 572 17.11 -2.70 -27.91
CA PHE A 572 15.66 -2.61 -27.63
C PHE A 572 15.16 -1.16 -27.77
N GLY A 573 13.84 -0.99 -27.82
CA GLY A 573 13.19 0.31 -28.01
C GLY A 573 13.48 0.95 -29.38
N PRO A 574 13.06 2.21 -29.58
CA PRO A 574 13.28 2.97 -30.82
C PRO A 574 14.73 3.47 -30.94
N GLU A 575 15.12 3.88 -32.14
CA GLU A 575 16.32 4.69 -32.32
C GLU A 575 16.13 6.09 -31.68
N LEU A 576 17.15 6.56 -30.98
CA LEU A 576 17.27 7.90 -30.44
C LEU A 576 18.13 8.71 -31.40
N PHE A 577 17.73 9.92 -31.78
CA PHE A 577 18.54 10.70 -32.71
C PHE A 577 18.44 12.21 -32.53
N VAL A 578 19.52 12.89 -32.91
CA VAL A 578 19.63 14.35 -32.98
C VAL A 578 19.96 14.71 -34.42
N THR A 579 19.15 15.60 -35.00
CA THR A 579 19.38 16.13 -36.34
C THR A 579 19.80 17.59 -36.26
N VAL A 580 20.85 17.93 -37.00
CA VAL A 580 21.38 19.29 -37.12
C VAL A 580 21.49 19.70 -38.58
N ASP A 581 21.31 21.00 -38.82
CA ASP A 581 21.53 21.66 -40.10
C ASP A 581 22.87 22.40 -40.02
N VAL A 582 23.86 21.92 -40.76
CA VAL A 582 25.21 22.47 -40.76
C VAL A 582 25.31 23.61 -41.76
N ARG A 583 25.44 24.86 -41.29
CA ARG A 583 25.61 26.05 -42.14
C ARG A 583 26.20 27.24 -41.41
#